data_AF-A0A224Y221-F1
#
_entry.id   AF-A0A224Y221-F1
#
_cell.length_a   1.000
_cell.length_b   1.000
_cell.length_c   1.000
_cell.angle_alpha   90.00
_cell.angle_beta   90.00
_cell.angle_gamma   90.00
#
_symmetry.space_group_name_H-M   'P 1'
#
loop_
_entity.id
_entity.type
_entity.pdbx_description
1 polymer ?
#
loop_
_entity_poly.entity_id
_entity_poly.type
_entity_poly.pdbx_seq_one_letter_code
_entity_poly.pdbx_strand_id
1 'polypeptide(L)'
;DEVKKLLLCTGKVYYDLLEFRKFNDPKAEIAICRLEQISPFPYTELEDDFVRYKNATVHWVQEEHKNQGWWAYVRPRINVAMKGMAKKECEYIGRPFSPYHATNDYNIHLREKEVFLK
;
A
#
# COMPACT_ATOMS: atom_id res chain seq x y z
N ASP A 1 -8.72 -18.25 1.31
CA ASP A 1 -8.55 -17.88 2.72
C ASP A 1 -7.10 -17.86 3.23
N GLU A 2 -6.08 -17.84 2.37
CA GLU A 2 -4.67 -17.81 2.83
C GLU A 2 -4.06 -16.41 3.00
N VAL A 3 -4.62 -15.35 2.41
CA VAL A 3 -3.99 -14.02 2.43
C VAL A 3 -4.14 -13.33 3.80
N LYS A 4 -3.01 -13.04 4.46
CA LYS A 4 -2.93 -12.29 5.73
C LYS A 4 -2.70 -10.79 5.54
N LYS A 5 -2.05 -10.36 4.45
CA LYS A 5 -1.81 -8.93 4.16
C LYS A 5 -2.29 -8.56 2.76
N LEU A 6 -3.05 -7.48 2.67
CA LEU A 6 -3.43 -6.85 1.40
C LEU A 6 -2.68 -5.53 1.28
N LEU A 7 -1.78 -5.44 0.30
CA LEU A 7 -1.02 -4.23 -0.03
C LEU A 7 -1.74 -3.49 -1.15
N LEU A 8 -2.25 -2.30 -0.85
CA LEU A 8 -2.80 -1.36 -1.82
C LEU A 8 -1.70 -0.38 -2.21
N CYS A 9 -1.53 -0.14 -3.50
CA CYS A 9 -0.54 0.81 -3.99
C CYS A 9 -1.01 1.47 -5.30
N THR A 10 -0.28 2.47 -5.78
CA THR A 10 -0.53 3.09 -7.09
C THR A 10 0.79 3.42 -7.79
N GLY A 11 0.77 3.44 -9.12
CA GLY A 11 1.95 3.73 -9.92
C GLY A 11 3.06 2.67 -9.85
N LYS A 12 4.30 3.09 -10.07
CA LYS A 12 5.44 2.19 -10.33
C LYS A 12 5.86 1.34 -9.12
N VAL A 13 5.53 1.74 -7.88
CA VAL A 13 5.88 0.99 -6.67
C VAL A 13 5.32 -0.44 -6.68
N TYR A 14 4.24 -0.66 -7.44
CA TYR A 14 3.70 -1.99 -7.69
C TYR A 14 4.77 -2.96 -8.24
N TYR A 15 5.60 -2.50 -9.17
CA TYR A 15 6.61 -3.35 -9.80
C TYR A 15 7.73 -3.70 -8.84
N ASP A 16 8.18 -2.72 -8.02
CA ASP A 16 9.16 -2.97 -6.97
C ASP A 16 8.64 -4.00 -5.95
N LEU A 17 7.37 -3.89 -5.54
CA LEU A 17 6.72 -4.84 -4.62
C LEU A 17 6.56 -6.23 -5.24
N LEU A 18 6.16 -6.29 -6.52
CA LEU A 18 5.99 -7.56 -7.24
C LEU A 18 7.32 -8.29 -7.39
N GLU A 19 8.37 -7.55 -7.76
CA GLU A 19 9.73 -8.06 -7.88
C GLU A 19 10.24 -8.55 -6.52
N PHE A 20 10.09 -7.74 -5.47
CA PHE A 20 10.50 -8.11 -4.12
C PHE A 20 9.79 -9.38 -3.64
N ARG A 21 8.46 -9.48 -3.83
CA ARG A 21 7.69 -10.68 -3.47
C ARG A 21 8.20 -11.91 -4.21
N LYS A 22 8.48 -11.79 -5.51
CA LYS A 22 8.95 -12.92 -6.34
C LYS A 22 10.28 -13.48 -5.85
N PHE A 23 11.22 -12.61 -5.46
CA PHE A 23 12.56 -13.03 -5.06
C PHE A 23 12.67 -13.46 -3.59
N ASN A 24 11.93 -12.82 -2.69
CA ASN A 24 12.10 -13.03 -1.24
C ASN A 24 11.12 -14.04 -0.66
N ASP A 25 9.85 -14.00 -1.06
CA ASP A 25 8.86 -14.93 -0.55
C ASP A 25 7.66 -15.09 -1.50
N PRO A 26 7.76 -15.96 -2.51
CA PRO A 26 6.67 -16.22 -3.44
C PRO A 26 5.49 -16.98 -2.81
N LYS A 27 5.66 -17.52 -1.60
CA LYS A 27 4.61 -18.20 -0.83
C LYS A 27 4.01 -17.30 0.26
N ALA A 28 4.48 -16.06 0.38
CA ALA A 28 3.95 -15.11 1.33
C ALA A 28 2.45 -14.95 1.10
N GLU A 29 1.70 -14.96 2.20
CA GLU A 29 0.26 -14.73 2.28
C GLU A 29 -0.07 -13.24 2.03
N ILE A 30 0.46 -12.68 0.94
CA ILE A 30 0.43 -11.26 0.58
C ILE A 30 -0.20 -11.10 -0.80
N ALA A 31 -1.33 -10.39 -0.84
CA ALA A 31 -1.93 -9.89 -2.07
C ALA A 31 -1.45 -8.45 -2.32
N ILE A 32 -1.11 -8.13 -3.56
CA ILE A 32 -0.77 -6.77 -4.00
C ILE A 32 -1.87 -6.34 -4.96
N CYS A 33 -2.62 -5.30 -4.63
CA CYS A 33 -3.65 -4.69 -5.46
C CYS A 33 -3.24 -3.26 -5.83
N ARG A 34 -3.50 -2.89 -7.08
CA ARG A 34 -3.13 -1.58 -7.62
C ARG A 34 -4.37 -0.73 -7.81
N LEU A 35 -4.39 0.41 -7.13
CA LEU A 35 -5.42 1.42 -7.24
C LEU A 35 -5.05 2.38 -8.37
N GLU A 36 -5.44 2.03 -9.59
CA GLU A 36 -5.16 2.82 -10.81
C GLU A 36 -5.93 4.15 -10.83
N GLN A 37 -7.15 4.15 -10.30
CA GLN A 37 -8.00 5.33 -10.23
C GLN A 37 -8.05 5.87 -8.80
N ILE A 38 -7.41 7.01 -8.56
CA ILE A 38 -7.46 7.69 -7.25
C ILE A 38 -8.69 8.62 -7.16
N SER A 39 -9.06 9.27 -8.26
CA SER A 39 -10.21 10.16 -8.33
C SER A 39 -10.90 10.04 -9.70
N PRO A 40 -12.23 9.84 -9.75
CA PRO A 40 -13.13 9.60 -8.61
C PRO A 40 -12.77 8.29 -7.87
N PHE A 41 -12.96 8.26 -6.54
CA PHE A 41 -12.49 7.12 -5.73
C PHE A 41 -13.37 5.88 -5.95
N PRO A 42 -12.80 4.71 -6.29
CA PRO A 42 -13.54 3.51 -6.69
C PRO A 42 -14.00 2.70 -5.46
N TYR A 43 -15.07 3.15 -4.80
CA TYR A 43 -15.56 2.50 -3.59
C TYR A 43 -16.07 1.08 -3.85
N THR A 44 -16.86 0.89 -4.91
CA THR A 44 -17.50 -0.39 -5.21
C THR A 44 -16.47 -1.48 -5.50
N GLU A 45 -15.50 -1.18 -6.37
CA GLU A 45 -14.46 -2.12 -6.77
C GLU A 45 -13.57 -2.50 -5.59
N LEU A 46 -13.26 -1.53 -4.73
CA LEU A 46 -12.47 -1.77 -3.53
C LEU A 46 -13.23 -2.59 -2.47
N GLU A 47 -14.54 -2.37 -2.34
CA GLU A 47 -15.40 -3.18 -1.47
C GLU A 47 -15.45 -4.65 -1.93
N ASP A 48 -15.56 -4.90 -3.24
CA ASP A 48 -15.54 -6.25 -3.81
C ASP A 48 -14.21 -6.99 -3.51
N ASP A 49 -13.08 -6.28 -3.62
CA ASP A 49 -11.77 -6.82 -3.24
C ASP A 49 -11.68 -7.13 -1.74
N PHE A 50 -12.24 -6.27 -0.89
CA PHE A 50 -12.25 -6.49 0.57
C PHE A 50 -13.11 -7.68 0.99
N VAL A 51 -14.20 -7.97 0.28
CA VAL A 51 -14.99 -9.19 0.52
C VAL A 51 -14.14 -10.45 0.27
N ARG A 52 -13.28 -10.42 -0.75
CA ARG A 52 -12.36 -11.53 -1.08
C ARG A 52 -11.28 -11.72 -0.01
N TYR A 53 -10.84 -10.65 0.63
CA TYR A 53 -9.73 -10.64 1.60
C TYR A 53 -10.15 -10.20 3.01
N LYS A 54 -11.36 -10.58 3.45
CA LYS A 54 -12.00 -10.12 4.71
C LYS A 54 -11.14 -10.20 5.99
N ASN A 55 -10.22 -11.18 6.05
CA ASN A 55 -9.36 -11.44 7.21
C ASN A 55 -7.97 -10.79 7.10
N ALA A 56 -7.63 -10.18 5.96
CA ALA A 56 -6.33 -9.59 5.73
C ALA A 56 -6.19 -8.24 6.44
N THR A 57 -4.97 -7.89 6.85
CA THR A 57 -4.65 -6.51 7.23
C THR A 57 -4.35 -5.70 5.98
N VAL A 58 -5.03 -4.55 5.82
CA VAL A 58 -4.87 -3.68 4.66
C VAL A 58 -3.77 -2.66 4.93
N HIS A 59 -2.83 -2.54 4.00
CA HIS A 59 -1.75 -1.56 4.06
C HIS A 59 -1.75 -0.73 2.78
N TRP A 60 -1.59 0.57 2.91
CA TRP A 60 -1.28 1.47 1.79
C TRP A 60 0.23 1.60 1.66
N VAL A 61 0.74 1.25 0.49
CA VAL A 61 2.17 1.29 0.15
C VAL A 61 2.43 2.37 -0.89
N GLN A 62 3.35 3.28 -0.59
CA GLN A 62 3.76 4.33 -1.53
C GLN A 62 5.25 4.66 -1.39
N GLU A 63 5.87 5.12 -2.48
CA GLU A 63 7.27 5.53 -2.46
C GLU A 63 7.48 6.95 -1.90
N GLU A 64 6.45 7.79 -1.96
CA GLU A 64 6.47 9.15 -1.47
C GLU A 64 6.42 9.19 0.06
N HIS A 65 7.00 10.24 0.64
CA HIS A 65 6.92 10.50 2.08
C HIS A 65 5.48 10.53 2.59
N LYS A 66 5.25 10.15 3.84
CA LYS A 66 3.91 10.01 4.46
C LYS A 66 3.02 11.25 4.35
N ASN A 67 3.61 12.44 4.35
CA ASN A 67 2.93 13.73 4.18
C ASN A 67 2.74 14.15 2.71
N GLN A 68 3.14 13.30 1.78
CA GLN A 68 3.07 13.48 0.34
C GLN A 68 2.37 12.29 -0.31
N GLY A 69 2.29 12.29 -1.64
CA GLY A 69 1.57 11.28 -2.39
C GLY A 69 0.09 11.27 -2.02
N TRP A 70 -0.48 10.07 -1.98
CA TRP A 70 -1.93 9.91 -1.88
C TRP A 70 -2.42 9.52 -0.50
N TRP A 71 -1.53 9.19 0.44
CA TRP A 71 -1.90 8.65 1.76
C TRP A 71 -3.00 9.46 2.46
N ALA A 72 -2.84 10.78 2.57
CA ALA A 72 -3.81 11.65 3.23
C ALA A 72 -5.18 11.65 2.53
N TYR A 73 -5.19 11.47 1.20
CA TYR A 73 -6.41 11.42 0.40
C TYR A 73 -7.09 10.05 0.48
N VAL A 74 -6.34 8.96 0.32
CA VAL A 74 -6.93 7.61 0.23
C VAL A 74 -7.30 7.04 1.60
N ARG A 75 -6.54 7.32 2.67
CA ARG A 75 -6.79 6.76 4.00
C ARG A 75 -8.24 6.88 4.47
N PRO A 76 -8.86 8.07 4.52
CA PRO A 76 -10.24 8.18 4.98
C PRO A 76 -11.22 7.44 4.06
N ARG A 77 -10.93 7.36 2.75
CA ARG A 77 -11.81 6.74 1.76
C ARG A 77 -11.73 5.21 1.80
N ILE A 78 -10.53 4.68 1.94
CA ILE A 78 -10.27 3.25 2.18
C ILE A 78 -10.98 2.82 3.46
N ASN A 79 -10.81 3.56 4.57
CA ASN A 79 -11.47 3.22 5.83
C ASN A 79 -13.01 3.19 5.71
N VAL A 80 -13.60 4.06 4.88
CA VAL A 80 -15.05 4.03 4.58
C VAL A 80 -15.45 2.79 3.77
N ALA A 81 -14.62 2.32 2.84
CA ALA A 81 -14.86 1.09 2.06
C ALA A 81 -14.64 -0.19 2.90
N MET A 82 -13.88 -0.15 4.00
CA MET A 82 -13.54 -1.32 4.82
C MET A 82 -14.66 -1.85 5.74
N LYS A 83 -15.95 -1.61 5.42
CA LYS A 83 -17.09 -1.97 6.30
C LYS A 83 -17.15 -3.47 6.65
N GLY A 84 -16.79 -4.34 5.71
CA GLY A 84 -16.83 -5.80 5.85
C GLY A 84 -15.54 -6.46 6.34
N MET A 85 -14.48 -5.68 6.59
CA MET A 85 -13.17 -6.21 7.02
C MET A 85 -13.15 -6.49 8.52
N ALA A 86 -12.44 -7.54 8.93
CA ALA A 86 -12.23 -7.87 10.35
C ALA A 86 -11.46 -6.76 11.08
N LYS A 87 -10.43 -6.22 10.44
CA LYS A 87 -9.69 -5.03 10.89
C LYS A 87 -10.12 -3.86 10.02
N LYS A 88 -10.60 -2.78 10.63
CA LYS A 88 -11.23 -1.63 9.94
C LYS A 88 -10.30 -0.42 9.77
N GLU A 89 -9.00 -0.65 9.78
CA GLU A 89 -8.01 0.41 9.64
C GLU A 89 -6.96 0.02 8.60
N CYS A 90 -6.73 0.93 7.65
CA CYS A 90 -5.63 0.85 6.72
C CYS A 90 -4.36 1.39 7.37
N GLU A 91 -3.27 0.62 7.30
CA GLU A 91 -1.96 1.00 7.82
C GLU A 91 -1.08 1.60 6.72
N TYR A 92 -0.16 2.50 7.10
CA TYR A 92 0.76 3.13 6.15
C TYR A 92 2.11 2.39 6.11
N ILE A 93 2.58 2.05 4.92
CA ILE A 93 3.93 1.60 4.64
C ILE A 93 4.53 2.52 3.57
N GLY A 94 5.66 3.13 3.86
CA GLY A 94 6.25 4.12 2.96
C GLY A 94 7.34 4.92 3.63
N ARG A 95 7.86 5.92 2.94
CA ARG A 95 8.90 6.79 3.51
C ARG A 95 8.34 7.60 4.69
N PRO A 96 9.14 7.82 5.75
CA PRO A 96 8.70 8.64 6.89
C PRO A 96 8.38 10.07 6.45
N PHE A 97 7.81 10.87 7.37
CA PHE A 97 7.58 12.29 7.11
C PHE A 97 8.87 12.99 6.69
N SER A 98 8.78 13.85 5.66
CA SER A 98 9.90 14.69 5.25
C SER A 98 9.39 16.06 4.77
N PRO A 99 10.09 17.15 5.11
CA PRO A 99 9.82 18.45 4.51
C PRO A 99 10.25 18.52 3.02
N TYR A 100 11.07 17.57 2.56
CA TYR A 100 11.57 17.49 1.19
C TYR A 100 10.83 16.41 0.39
N HIS A 101 10.80 16.55 -0.94
CA HIS A 101 10.20 15.55 -1.84
C HIS A 101 10.98 14.24 -1.90
N ALA A 102 12.30 14.33 -1.86
CA ALA A 102 13.21 13.21 -1.79
C ALA A 102 14.54 13.67 -1.16
N THR A 103 15.26 12.73 -0.57
CA THR A 103 16.67 12.95 -0.21
C THR A 103 17.55 13.07 -1.47
N ASN A 104 18.54 13.96 -1.42
CA ASN A 104 19.55 14.13 -2.47
C ASN A 104 20.72 13.14 -2.33
N ASP A 105 20.82 12.46 -1.19
CA ASP A 105 21.84 11.43 -0.97
C ASP A 105 21.33 10.08 -1.47
N TYR A 106 22.04 9.51 -2.45
CA TYR A 106 21.70 8.22 -3.04
C TYR A 106 21.64 7.06 -2.03
N ASN A 107 22.55 7.02 -1.06
CA ASN A 107 22.58 5.95 -0.05
C ASN A 107 21.42 6.06 0.93
N ILE A 108 20.99 7.29 1.25
CA ILE A 108 19.76 7.50 2.03
C ILE A 108 18.55 7.09 1.19
N HIS A 109 18.53 7.46 -0.10
CA HIS A 109 17.43 7.13 -1.00
C HIS A 109 17.20 5.62 -1.09
N LEU A 110 18.27 4.83 -1.21
CA LEU A 110 18.21 3.37 -1.23
C LEU A 110 17.70 2.79 0.09
N ARG A 111 18.19 3.28 1.23
CA ARG A 111 17.70 2.85 2.55
C ARG A 111 16.22 3.13 2.74
N GLU A 112 15.77 4.30 2.31
CA GLU A 112 14.35 4.65 2.34
C GLU A 112 13.51 3.77 1.41
N LYS A 113 14.05 3.33 0.27
CA LYS A 113 13.39 2.35 -0.61
C LYS A 113 13.19 1.00 0.09
N GLU A 114 14.16 0.55 0.86
CA GLU A 114 14.05 -0.72 1.60
C GLU A 114 12.94 -0.69 2.67
N VAL A 115 12.60 0.48 3.23
CA VAL A 115 11.60 0.62 4.30
C VAL A 115 10.22 0.12 3.86
N PHE A 116 9.84 0.33 2.60
CA PHE A 116 8.52 -0.08 2.11
C PHE A 116 8.52 -1.39 1.33
N LEU A 117 9.69 -2.00 1.16
CA LEU A 117 9.83 -3.34 0.57
C LEU A 117 9.92 -4.44 1.63
N LYS A 118 10.42 -4.13 2.82
CA LYS A 118 10.50 -5.05 3.97
C LYS A 118 9.19 -5.09 4.76
#